data_AF-A0A223AYP9-F1
#
_entry.id   AF-A0A223AYP9-F1
#
_cell.length_a   1.000
_cell.length_b   1.000
_cell.length_c   1.000
_cell.angle_alpha   90.00
_cell.angle_beta   90.00
_cell.angle_gamma   90.00
#
_symmetry.space_group_name_H-M   'P 1'
#
loop_
_entity.id
_entity.type
_entity.pdbx_description
1 polymer ?
#
loop_
_entity_poly.entity_id
_entity_poly.type
_entity_poly.pdbx_seq_one_letter_code
_entity_poly.pdbx_strand_id
1 'polypeptide(L)'
;MKRIKFVYIYFLFLFYLIGGYFVNLPFINRGIYEKIYKYLGIMLIPTLLFFILYGFVFLIRDKKLRFFWELRLYYMFIFFIVAVYLYILFSSGVYFANVKNFVFDGEFLRTLINKSLFEYNIGYLPTYILYELMNISLKFNQYPFYYFYYFLIAFEVFLIILTVFNPMRKSIKKANARRKKERQRAKIEAELMEQIKIKEDLERKEALKIQKHKKMEEDAIKKKADNFEKMKKSKRASRKKGDEKPLEDKIKKQMNGIVLQKTVTINRED
;
A
#
# COMPACT_ATOMS: atom_id res chain seq x y z
N MET A 1 -12.55 -7.18 -33.91
CA MET A 1 -12.88 -5.86 -34.51
C MET A 1 -12.83 -4.77 -33.46
N LYS A 2 -12.20 -3.63 -33.78
CA LYS A 2 -11.66 -2.65 -32.82
C LYS A 2 -12.76 -1.89 -32.04
N ARG A 3 -13.03 -2.29 -30.79
CA ARG A 3 -13.91 -1.62 -29.79
C ARG A 3 -13.69 -0.11 -29.70
N ILE A 4 -12.46 0.34 -29.96
CA ILE A 4 -12.06 1.74 -30.02
C ILE A 4 -13.04 2.57 -30.90
N LYS A 5 -13.53 2.02 -32.02
CA LYS A 5 -14.50 2.73 -32.89
C LYS A 5 -15.85 2.96 -32.21
N PHE A 6 -16.34 2.02 -31.41
CA PHE A 6 -17.61 2.16 -30.69
C PHE A 6 -17.52 3.08 -29.47
N VAL A 7 -16.34 3.19 -28.84
CA VAL A 7 -16.10 4.16 -27.75
C VAL A 7 -16.33 5.58 -28.28
N TYR A 8 -15.75 5.90 -29.43
CA TYR A 8 -15.90 7.23 -30.02
C TYR A 8 -17.33 7.50 -30.47
N ILE A 9 -18.03 6.51 -31.03
CA ILE A 9 -19.46 6.65 -31.38
C ILE A 9 -20.30 6.90 -30.12
N TYR A 10 -20.02 6.20 -29.01
CA TYR A 10 -20.71 6.39 -27.75
C TYR A 10 -20.48 7.79 -27.18
N PHE A 11 -19.24 8.26 -27.11
CA PHE A 11 -18.93 9.61 -26.65
C PHE A 11 -19.45 10.69 -27.60
N LEU A 12 -19.48 10.44 -28.91
CA LEU A 12 -20.08 11.35 -29.89
C LEU A 12 -21.59 11.44 -29.69
N PHE A 13 -22.27 10.31 -29.48
CA PHE A 13 -23.69 10.29 -29.10
C PHE A 13 -23.94 11.05 -27.79
N LEU A 14 -23.09 10.84 -26.78
CA LEU A 14 -23.22 11.46 -25.46
C LEU A 14 -22.96 12.98 -25.54
N PHE A 15 -21.97 13.40 -26.34
CA PHE A 15 -21.71 14.81 -26.64
C PHE A 15 -22.85 15.43 -27.45
N TYR A 16 -23.49 14.67 -28.34
CA TYR A 16 -24.64 15.15 -29.11
C TYR A 16 -25.89 15.27 -28.23
N LEU A 17 -26.11 14.33 -27.31
CA LEU A 17 -27.24 14.32 -26.39
C LEU A 17 -27.12 15.40 -25.32
N ILE A 18 -25.94 15.54 -24.68
CA ILE A 18 -25.66 16.57 -23.68
C ILE A 18 -25.42 17.93 -24.35
N GLY A 19 -24.63 17.99 -25.41
CA GLY A 19 -24.33 19.22 -26.13
C GLY A 19 -25.58 19.83 -26.77
N GLY A 20 -26.53 19.02 -27.25
CA GLY A 20 -27.82 19.51 -27.73
C GLY A 20 -28.78 19.97 -26.64
N TYR A 21 -28.45 19.78 -25.35
CA TYR A 21 -29.15 20.44 -24.25
C TYR A 21 -28.67 21.89 -24.05
N PHE A 22 -27.42 22.20 -24.42
CA PHE A 22 -26.79 23.53 -24.21
C PHE A 22 -26.57 24.34 -25.50
N VAL A 23 -26.55 23.68 -26.66
CA VAL A 23 -26.29 24.28 -27.98
C VAL A 23 -27.45 23.97 -28.90
N ASN A 24 -27.97 24.98 -29.63
CA ASN A 24 -29.06 24.87 -30.61
C ASN A 24 -28.73 23.93 -31.79
N LEU A 25 -28.74 22.63 -31.52
CA LEU A 25 -28.63 21.54 -32.49
C LEU A 25 -30.00 21.28 -33.14
N PRO A 26 -30.07 20.75 -34.37
CA PRO A 26 -31.32 20.58 -35.14
C PRO A 26 -32.38 19.66 -34.50
N PHE A 27 -32.04 18.97 -33.40
CA PHE A 27 -32.97 18.17 -32.59
C PHE A 27 -33.85 19.04 -31.66
N ILE A 28 -33.41 20.24 -31.29
CA ILE A 28 -34.21 21.22 -30.54
C ILE A 28 -35.41 21.66 -31.37
N ASN A 29 -35.22 21.90 -32.67
CA ASN A 29 -36.29 22.29 -33.59
C ASN A 29 -37.38 21.22 -33.78
N ARG A 30 -37.14 19.97 -33.33
CA ARG A 30 -38.11 18.87 -33.36
C ARG A 30 -38.79 18.60 -32.00
N GLY A 31 -38.52 19.41 -30.97
CA GLY A 31 -39.13 19.29 -29.64
C GLY A 31 -38.72 18.00 -28.88
N ILE A 32 -37.62 17.34 -29.28
CA ILE A 32 -37.20 16.05 -28.72
C ILE A 32 -36.76 16.21 -27.26
N TYR A 33 -36.02 17.26 -26.95
CA TYR A 33 -35.57 17.54 -25.58
C TYR A 33 -36.73 17.85 -24.62
N GLU A 34 -37.75 18.55 -25.11
CA GLU A 34 -38.95 18.83 -24.30
C GLU A 34 -39.71 17.53 -24.00
N LYS A 35 -39.81 16.62 -24.97
CA LYS A 35 -40.37 15.28 -24.73
C LYS A 35 -39.54 14.50 -23.73
N ILE A 36 -38.21 14.46 -23.88
CA ILE A 36 -37.31 13.75 -22.95
C ILE A 36 -37.47 14.30 -21.53
N TYR A 37 -37.54 15.63 -21.38
CA TYR A 37 -37.76 16.28 -20.09
C TYR A 37 -39.12 15.92 -19.50
N LYS A 38 -40.21 15.90 -20.30
CA LYS A 38 -41.52 15.45 -19.84
C LYS A 38 -41.53 13.97 -19.42
N TYR A 39 -40.80 13.11 -20.12
CA TYR A 39 -40.74 11.67 -19.82
C TYR A 39 -39.87 11.32 -18.61
N LEU A 40 -38.75 12.03 -18.42
CA LEU A 40 -37.77 11.72 -17.38
C LEU A 40 -37.74 12.72 -16.22
N GLY A 41 -38.37 13.89 -16.34
CA GLY A 41 -38.45 14.90 -15.28
C GLY A 41 -37.12 15.14 -14.57
N ILE A 42 -37.13 15.16 -13.24
CA ILE A 42 -35.92 15.27 -12.41
C ILE A 42 -35.02 14.02 -12.50
N MET A 43 -35.56 12.86 -12.88
CA MET A 43 -34.79 11.63 -13.11
C MET A 43 -33.87 11.72 -14.34
N LEU A 44 -34.01 12.77 -15.16
CA LEU A 44 -33.06 13.09 -16.22
C LEU A 44 -31.63 13.25 -15.65
N ILE A 45 -31.47 13.94 -14.52
CA ILE A 45 -30.16 14.24 -13.93
C ILE A 45 -29.38 12.96 -13.57
N PRO A 46 -29.92 12.05 -12.73
CA PRO A 46 -29.24 10.79 -12.42
C PRO A 46 -29.04 9.91 -13.67
N THR A 47 -29.93 10.00 -14.66
CA THR A 47 -29.82 9.24 -15.92
C THR A 47 -28.66 9.74 -16.78
N LEU A 48 -28.49 11.06 -16.90
CA LEU A 48 -27.35 11.65 -17.59
C LEU A 48 -26.04 11.35 -16.87
N LEU A 49 -26.03 11.47 -15.53
CA LEU A 49 -24.87 11.11 -14.71
C LEU A 49 -24.49 9.64 -14.90
N PHE A 50 -25.47 8.74 -14.95
CA PHE A 50 -25.26 7.32 -15.24
C PHE A 50 -24.59 7.13 -16.61
N PHE A 51 -25.07 7.79 -17.67
CA PHE A 51 -24.45 7.67 -18.99
C PHE A 51 -23.00 8.18 -19.01
N ILE A 52 -22.72 9.32 -18.38
CA ILE A 52 -21.35 9.86 -18.29
C ILE A 52 -20.43 8.84 -17.60
N LEU A 53 -20.83 8.34 -16.44
CA LEU A 53 -20.07 7.35 -15.68
C LEU A 53 -19.91 6.02 -16.44
N TYR A 54 -20.95 5.60 -17.17
CA TYR A 54 -20.90 4.40 -18.00
C TYR A 54 -19.87 4.55 -19.12
N GLY A 55 -19.75 5.74 -19.71
CA GLY A 55 -18.68 6.08 -20.65
C GLY A 55 -17.28 5.85 -20.07
N PHE A 56 -17.04 6.27 -18.83
CA PHE A 56 -15.76 6.01 -18.16
C PHE A 56 -15.53 4.51 -17.91
N VAL A 57 -16.55 3.76 -17.52
CA VAL A 57 -16.45 2.30 -17.37
C VAL A 57 -16.09 1.63 -18.70
N PHE A 58 -16.64 2.12 -19.81
CA PHE A 58 -16.38 1.58 -21.13
C PHE A 58 -14.91 1.69 -21.58
N LEU A 59 -14.19 2.72 -21.10
CA LEU A 59 -12.76 2.94 -21.36
C LEU A 59 -11.84 1.89 -20.69
N ILE A 60 -12.32 1.19 -19.66
CA ILE A 60 -11.53 0.18 -18.93
C ILE A 60 -11.20 -0.97 -19.87
N ARG A 61 -9.90 -1.25 -20.09
CA ARG A 61 -9.47 -2.34 -20.99
C ARG A 61 -9.79 -3.73 -20.44
N ASP A 62 -9.49 -3.98 -19.17
CA ASP A 62 -9.70 -5.27 -18.51
C ASP A 62 -11.20 -5.64 -18.44
N LYS A 63 -11.55 -6.81 -18.98
CA LYS A 63 -12.92 -7.32 -19.04
C LYS A 63 -13.51 -7.57 -17.64
N LYS A 64 -12.72 -8.10 -16.70
CA LYS A 64 -13.21 -8.43 -15.34
C LYS A 64 -13.44 -7.17 -14.53
N LEU A 65 -12.51 -6.22 -14.62
CA LEU A 65 -12.62 -4.94 -13.92
C LEU A 65 -13.78 -4.11 -14.48
N ARG A 66 -13.96 -4.09 -15.79
CA ARG A 66 -15.07 -3.41 -16.46
C ARG A 66 -16.43 -3.95 -15.99
N PHE A 67 -16.64 -5.26 -16.10
CA PHE A 67 -17.89 -5.89 -15.67
C PHE A 67 -18.21 -5.57 -14.21
N PHE A 68 -17.20 -5.57 -13.34
CA PHE A 68 -17.36 -5.20 -11.95
C PHE A 68 -17.84 -3.76 -11.73
N TRP A 69 -17.25 -2.78 -12.44
CA TRP A 69 -17.67 -1.39 -12.34
C TRP A 69 -19.01 -1.11 -13.02
N GLU A 70 -19.29 -1.79 -14.12
CA GLU A 70 -20.56 -1.73 -14.84
C GLU A 70 -21.71 -2.16 -13.92
N LEU A 71 -21.59 -3.35 -13.31
CA LEU A 71 -22.56 -3.90 -12.38
C LEU A 71 -22.84 -2.94 -11.20
N ARG A 72 -21.79 -2.31 -10.66
CA ARG A 72 -21.93 -1.31 -9.57
C ARG A 72 -22.64 -0.06 -10.01
N LEU A 73 -22.35 0.42 -11.21
CA LEU A 73 -22.97 1.62 -11.72
C LEU A 73 -24.48 1.40 -11.87
N TYR A 74 -24.90 0.22 -12.33
CA TYR A 74 -26.31 -0.18 -12.34
C TYR A 74 -26.91 -0.23 -10.94
N TYR A 75 -26.23 -0.83 -9.97
CA TYR A 75 -26.72 -0.87 -8.57
C TYR A 75 -26.89 0.53 -7.98
N MET A 76 -25.94 1.43 -8.21
CA MET A 76 -26.03 2.82 -7.77
C MET A 76 -27.20 3.55 -8.44
N PHE A 77 -27.42 3.32 -9.73
CA PHE A 77 -28.53 3.94 -10.45
C PHE A 77 -29.89 3.45 -9.94
N ILE A 78 -30.04 2.14 -9.75
CA ILE A 78 -31.26 1.54 -9.18
C ILE A 78 -31.48 2.05 -7.75
N PHE A 79 -30.41 2.18 -6.96
CA PHE A 79 -30.47 2.73 -5.61
C PHE A 79 -31.08 4.14 -5.61
N PHE A 80 -30.63 5.04 -6.51
CA PHE A 80 -31.23 6.38 -6.62
C PHE A 80 -32.72 6.35 -7.01
N ILE A 81 -33.12 5.46 -7.93
CA ILE A 81 -34.54 5.31 -8.33
C ILE A 81 -35.38 4.89 -7.11
N VAL A 82 -34.93 3.88 -6.38
CA VAL A 82 -35.65 3.35 -5.21
C VAL A 82 -35.73 4.42 -4.10
N ALA A 83 -34.65 5.17 -3.86
CA ALA A 83 -34.62 6.26 -2.89
C ALA A 83 -35.65 7.35 -3.22
N VAL A 84 -35.76 7.74 -4.49
CA VAL A 84 -36.78 8.71 -4.94
C VAL A 84 -38.19 8.17 -4.72
N TYR A 85 -38.44 6.90 -5.05
CA TYR A 85 -39.76 6.30 -4.81
C TYR A 85 -40.10 6.25 -3.32
N LEU A 86 -39.17 5.83 -2.46
CA LEU A 86 -39.37 5.81 -1.01
C LEU A 86 -39.62 7.22 -0.46
N TYR A 87 -38.91 8.23 -0.96
CA TYR A 87 -39.14 9.62 -0.57
C TYR A 87 -40.55 10.11 -0.92
N ILE A 88 -41.04 9.81 -2.12
CA ILE A 88 -42.40 10.18 -2.54
C ILE A 88 -43.45 9.48 -1.69
N LEU A 89 -43.25 8.19 -1.39
CA LEU A 89 -44.14 7.42 -0.52
C LEU A 89 -44.17 8.01 0.90
N PHE A 90 -43.00 8.32 1.44
CA PHE A 90 -42.87 8.95 2.75
C PHE A 90 -43.60 10.30 2.80
N SER A 91 -43.41 11.16 1.81
CA SER A 91 -44.11 12.45 1.69
C SER A 91 -45.63 12.32 1.43
N SER A 92 -46.06 11.14 0.99
CA SER A 92 -47.48 10.81 0.83
C SER A 92 -48.10 10.22 2.11
N GLY A 93 -47.38 10.25 3.24
CA GLY A 93 -47.86 9.79 4.55
C GLY A 93 -47.61 8.30 4.81
N VAL A 94 -46.89 7.60 3.93
CA VAL A 94 -46.51 6.20 4.13
C VAL A 94 -45.26 6.12 4.98
N TYR A 95 -45.45 5.96 6.29
CA TYR A 95 -44.37 5.83 7.26
C TYR A 95 -44.12 4.38 7.64
N PHE A 96 -42.86 4.04 7.93
CA PHE A 96 -42.49 2.71 8.41
C PHE A 96 -43.29 2.25 9.64
N ALA A 97 -43.61 3.17 10.56
CA ALA A 97 -44.39 2.88 11.77
C ALA A 97 -45.86 2.58 11.48
N ASN A 98 -46.46 3.22 10.48
CA ASN A 98 -47.90 3.21 10.24
C ASN A 98 -48.33 2.45 8.98
N VAL A 99 -47.37 1.96 8.16
CA VAL A 99 -47.65 1.32 6.87
C VAL A 99 -48.53 0.07 6.98
N LYS A 100 -48.52 -0.64 8.11
CA LYS A 100 -49.37 -1.82 8.33
C LYS A 100 -50.86 -1.47 8.43
N ASN A 101 -51.16 -0.30 8.98
CA ASN A 101 -52.53 0.19 9.17
C ASN A 101 -52.93 1.18 8.06
N PHE A 102 -52.07 1.38 7.07
CA PHE A 102 -52.30 2.30 5.98
C PHE A 102 -53.34 1.72 5.02
N VAL A 103 -54.38 2.50 4.73
CA VAL A 103 -55.40 2.13 3.75
C VAL A 103 -54.85 2.45 2.37
N PHE A 104 -54.52 1.42 1.61
CA PHE A 104 -54.04 1.54 0.24
C PHE A 104 -55.20 1.32 -0.72
N ASP A 105 -55.63 2.40 -1.39
CA ASP A 105 -56.77 2.40 -2.31
C ASP A 105 -56.45 3.09 -3.65
N GLY A 106 -57.44 3.13 -4.54
CA GLY A 106 -57.31 3.78 -5.85
C GLY A 106 -57.20 5.31 -5.77
N GLU A 107 -57.73 5.94 -4.72
CA GLU A 107 -57.65 7.38 -4.51
C GLU A 107 -56.23 7.81 -4.11
N PHE A 108 -55.58 7.03 -3.25
CA PHE A 108 -54.18 7.18 -2.92
C PHE A 108 -53.29 7.04 -4.16
N LEU A 109 -53.52 6.06 -5.03
CA LEU A 109 -52.75 5.93 -6.28
C LEU A 109 -52.90 7.15 -7.19
N ARG A 110 -54.11 7.71 -7.34
CA ARG A 110 -54.32 8.95 -8.11
C ARG A 110 -53.56 10.12 -7.49
N THR A 111 -53.62 10.25 -6.17
CA THR A 111 -52.90 11.28 -5.42
C THR A 111 -51.39 11.13 -5.61
N LEU A 112 -50.88 9.90 -5.54
CA LEU A 112 -49.47 9.59 -5.73
C LEU A 112 -48.99 9.94 -7.15
N ILE A 113 -49.77 9.60 -8.19
CA ILE A 113 -49.46 9.97 -9.57
C ILE A 113 -49.41 11.50 -9.71
N ASN A 114 -50.41 12.20 -9.15
CA ASN A 114 -50.45 13.66 -9.21
C ASN A 114 -49.24 14.28 -8.52
N LYS A 115 -48.90 13.83 -7.31
CA LYS A 115 -47.69 14.28 -6.62
C LYS A 115 -46.43 13.98 -7.42
N SER A 116 -46.32 12.77 -7.99
CA SER A 116 -45.14 12.35 -8.77
C SER A 116 -44.93 13.20 -10.03
N LEU A 117 -46.00 13.52 -10.76
CA LEU A 117 -45.93 14.28 -12.01
C LEU A 117 -45.84 15.80 -11.80
N PHE A 118 -46.60 16.34 -10.85
CA PHE A 118 -46.77 17.80 -10.72
C PHE A 118 -45.97 18.40 -9.57
N GLU A 119 -45.87 17.71 -8.44
CA GLU A 119 -45.14 18.23 -7.26
C GLU A 119 -43.65 17.90 -7.35
N TYR A 120 -43.30 16.62 -7.54
CA TYR A 120 -41.91 16.16 -7.62
C TYR A 120 -41.36 16.16 -9.03
N ASN A 121 -42.22 16.24 -10.05
CA ASN A 121 -41.86 16.23 -11.46
C ASN A 121 -40.83 15.13 -11.80
N ILE A 122 -41.09 13.88 -11.39
CA ILE A 122 -40.18 12.77 -11.69
C ILE A 122 -40.25 12.32 -13.15
N GLY A 123 -41.28 12.74 -13.89
CA GLY A 123 -41.50 12.41 -15.29
C GLY A 123 -42.45 11.23 -15.50
N TYR A 124 -43.01 11.13 -16.71
CA TYR A 124 -44.02 10.12 -17.04
C TYR A 124 -43.54 8.68 -16.89
N LEU A 125 -42.32 8.37 -17.33
CA LEU A 125 -41.80 7.00 -17.33
C LEU A 125 -41.57 6.45 -15.91
N PRO A 126 -40.81 7.13 -15.02
CA PRO A 126 -40.64 6.66 -13.65
C PRO A 126 -41.95 6.70 -12.85
N THR A 127 -42.85 7.67 -13.12
CA THR A 127 -44.18 7.66 -12.49
C THR A 127 -44.99 6.42 -12.91
N TYR A 128 -44.97 6.07 -14.20
CA TYR A 128 -45.66 4.89 -14.70
C TYR A 128 -45.09 3.59 -14.10
N ILE A 129 -43.76 3.49 -13.98
CA ILE A 129 -43.12 2.34 -13.31
C ILE A 129 -43.56 2.26 -11.85
N LEU A 130 -43.55 3.39 -11.12
CA LEU A 130 -44.02 3.43 -9.74
C LEU A 130 -45.48 3.00 -9.63
N TYR A 131 -46.35 3.50 -10.51
CA TYR A 131 -47.75 3.12 -10.58
C TYR A 131 -47.93 1.62 -10.79
N GLU A 132 -47.30 1.02 -11.79
CA GLU A 132 -47.46 -0.42 -12.06
C GLU A 132 -46.93 -1.27 -10.90
N LEU A 133 -45.79 -0.89 -10.31
CA LEU A 133 -45.25 -1.59 -9.14
C LEU A 133 -46.24 -1.63 -7.97
N MET A 134 -46.98 -0.54 -7.74
CA MET A 134 -47.93 -0.44 -6.64
C MET A 134 -49.31 -1.00 -6.99
N ASN A 135 -49.72 -0.90 -8.25
CA ASN A 135 -50.97 -1.44 -8.77
C ASN A 135 -51.02 -2.96 -8.67
N ILE A 136 -49.85 -3.64 -8.68
CA ILE A 136 -49.75 -5.08 -8.40
C ILE A 136 -50.41 -5.42 -7.04
N SER A 137 -50.18 -4.61 -6.01
CA SER A 137 -50.80 -4.86 -4.68
C SER A 137 -52.34 -4.75 -4.73
N LEU A 138 -52.90 -3.82 -5.51
CA LEU A 138 -54.35 -3.73 -5.70
C LEU A 138 -54.91 -4.87 -6.56
N LYS A 139 -54.25 -5.18 -7.68
CA LYS A 139 -54.72 -6.19 -8.65
C LYS A 139 -54.78 -7.59 -8.06
N PHE A 140 -53.79 -7.95 -7.24
CA PHE A 140 -53.68 -9.32 -6.75
C PHE A 140 -54.34 -9.53 -5.39
N ASN A 141 -54.64 -8.47 -4.62
CA ASN A 141 -55.33 -8.43 -3.30
C ASN A 141 -54.84 -9.42 -2.21
N GLN A 142 -53.94 -10.34 -2.55
CA GLN A 142 -53.32 -11.36 -1.70
C GLN A 142 -52.10 -10.82 -0.96
N TYR A 143 -51.49 -9.75 -1.46
CA TYR A 143 -50.28 -9.16 -0.90
C TYR A 143 -50.57 -7.76 -0.38
N PRO A 144 -50.65 -7.60 0.96
CA PRO A 144 -50.76 -6.28 1.58
C PRO A 144 -49.67 -5.32 1.10
N PHE A 145 -50.04 -4.05 0.91
CA PHE A 145 -49.14 -3.00 0.46
C PHE A 145 -47.86 -2.86 1.30
N TYR A 146 -47.96 -3.08 2.62
CA TYR A 146 -46.80 -2.96 3.51
C TYR A 146 -45.67 -3.95 3.21
N TYR A 147 -45.95 -5.12 2.62
CA TYR A 147 -44.90 -6.04 2.17
C TYR A 147 -44.07 -5.44 1.03
N PHE A 148 -44.72 -4.76 0.08
CA PHE A 148 -44.01 -4.06 -0.99
C PHE A 148 -43.14 -2.93 -0.43
N TYR A 149 -43.68 -2.14 0.50
CA TYR A 149 -42.93 -1.05 1.13
C TYR A 149 -41.69 -1.56 1.90
N TYR A 150 -41.83 -2.62 2.70
CA TYR A 150 -40.70 -3.24 3.40
C TYR A 150 -39.71 -3.88 2.44
N PHE A 151 -40.18 -4.46 1.33
CA PHE A 151 -39.31 -4.97 0.28
C PHE A 151 -38.45 -3.84 -0.32
N LEU A 152 -39.02 -2.67 -0.63
CA LEU A 152 -38.25 -1.54 -1.14
C LEU A 152 -37.15 -1.10 -0.17
N ILE A 153 -37.46 -0.97 1.13
CA ILE A 153 -36.47 -0.62 2.15
C ILE A 153 -35.38 -1.69 2.27
N ALA A 154 -35.76 -2.97 2.35
CA ALA A 154 -34.80 -4.07 2.44
C ALA A 154 -33.92 -4.16 1.18
N PHE A 155 -34.50 -3.90 0.01
CA PHE A 155 -33.81 -3.89 -1.27
C PHE A 155 -32.81 -2.72 -1.35
N GLU A 156 -33.16 -1.54 -0.84
CA GLU A 156 -32.25 -0.41 -0.75
C GLU A 156 -31.02 -0.73 0.12
N VAL A 157 -31.24 -1.32 1.31
CA VAL A 157 -30.14 -1.80 2.18
C VAL A 157 -29.29 -2.86 1.47
N PHE A 158 -29.94 -3.79 0.75
CA PHE A 158 -29.24 -4.82 -0.01
C PHE A 158 -28.33 -4.24 -1.11
N LEU A 159 -28.78 -3.21 -1.82
CA LEU A 159 -27.97 -2.51 -2.84
C LEU A 159 -26.73 -1.82 -2.24
N ILE A 160 -26.86 -1.25 -1.04
CA ILE A 160 -25.71 -0.69 -0.31
C ILE A 160 -24.67 -1.77 -0.02
N ILE A 161 -25.11 -2.93 0.47
CA ILE A 161 -24.21 -4.07 0.74
C ILE A 161 -23.48 -4.48 -0.54
N LEU A 162 -24.19 -4.66 -1.66
CA LEU A 162 -23.56 -5.03 -2.94
C LEU A 162 -22.51 -4.02 -3.41
N THR A 163 -22.76 -2.74 -3.19
CA THR A 163 -21.84 -1.66 -3.56
C THR A 163 -20.61 -1.60 -2.65
N VAL A 164 -20.78 -1.79 -1.35
CA VAL A 164 -19.74 -1.53 -0.33
C VAL A 164 -18.88 -2.77 -0.01
N PHE A 165 -19.41 -3.99 -0.08
CA PHE A 165 -18.76 -5.15 0.56
C PHE A 165 -17.53 -5.68 -0.20
N ASN A 166 -17.53 -5.70 -1.53
CA ASN A 166 -16.48 -6.34 -2.34
C ASN A 166 -15.07 -5.64 -2.35
N PRO A 167 -14.95 -4.30 -2.45
CA PRO A 167 -13.68 -3.58 -2.51
C PRO A 167 -13.07 -3.42 -1.12
N MET A 168 -13.87 -3.20 -0.07
CA MET A 168 -13.40 -3.15 1.32
C MET A 168 -12.76 -4.48 1.70
N ARG A 169 -13.38 -5.62 1.37
CA ARG A 169 -12.81 -6.94 1.69
C ARG A 169 -11.46 -7.18 1.00
N LYS A 170 -11.30 -6.81 -0.27
CA LYS A 170 -10.03 -6.93 -1.01
C LYS A 170 -8.98 -5.95 -0.51
N SER A 171 -9.36 -4.71 -0.24
CA SER A 171 -8.47 -3.67 0.31
C SER A 171 -7.93 -4.06 1.68
N ILE A 172 -8.80 -4.50 2.59
CA ILE A 172 -8.43 -4.98 3.93
C ILE A 172 -7.50 -6.19 3.84
N LYS A 173 -7.80 -7.17 2.97
CA LYS A 173 -6.91 -8.33 2.76
C LYS A 173 -5.53 -7.92 2.25
N LYS A 174 -5.45 -7.00 1.28
CA LYS A 174 -4.17 -6.51 0.73
C LYS A 174 -3.38 -5.71 1.76
N ALA A 175 -4.05 -4.85 2.53
CA ALA A 175 -3.44 -4.08 3.61
C ALA A 175 -2.90 -4.99 4.73
N ASN A 176 -3.67 -5.99 5.15
CA ASN A 176 -3.23 -6.97 6.15
C ASN A 176 -2.05 -7.82 5.64
N ALA A 177 -2.07 -8.22 4.37
CA ALA A 177 -0.94 -8.94 3.76
C ALA A 177 0.34 -8.07 3.71
N ARG A 178 0.22 -6.78 3.40
CA ARG A 178 1.34 -5.83 3.42
C ARG A 178 1.92 -5.67 4.83
N ARG A 179 1.06 -5.44 5.83
CA ARG A 179 1.46 -5.35 7.25
C ARG A 179 2.17 -6.61 7.73
N LYS A 180 1.72 -7.80 7.33
CA LYS A 180 2.39 -9.07 7.67
C LYS A 180 3.81 -9.15 7.07
N LYS A 181 3.98 -8.74 5.81
CA LYS A 181 5.30 -8.69 5.15
C LYS A 181 6.23 -7.66 5.79
N GLU A 182 5.74 -6.49 6.15
CA GLU A 182 6.53 -5.45 6.85
C GLU A 182 7.00 -5.95 8.22
N ARG A 183 6.13 -6.60 9.00
CA ARG A 183 6.52 -7.23 10.28
C ARG A 183 7.56 -8.33 10.11
N GLN A 184 7.47 -9.14 9.05
CA GLN A 184 8.48 -10.15 8.75
C GLN A 184 9.83 -9.53 8.39
N ARG A 185 9.83 -8.46 7.57
CA ARG A 185 11.06 -7.73 7.22
C ARG A 185 11.72 -7.11 8.45
N ALA A 186 10.94 -6.45 9.30
CA ALA A 186 11.46 -5.85 10.54
C ALA A 186 12.07 -6.90 11.49
N LYS A 187 11.48 -8.10 11.57
CA LYS A 187 12.06 -9.21 12.33
C LYS A 187 13.39 -9.67 11.74
N ILE A 188 13.45 -9.86 10.43
CA ILE A 188 14.68 -10.26 9.73
C ILE A 188 15.77 -9.19 9.90
N GLU A 189 15.45 -7.90 9.76
CA GLU A 189 16.39 -6.80 9.99
C GLU A 189 16.91 -6.75 11.43
N ALA A 190 16.03 -6.98 12.42
CA ALA A 190 16.42 -7.03 13.83
C ALA A 190 17.37 -8.21 14.12
N GLU A 191 17.05 -9.40 13.61
CA GLU A 191 17.92 -10.59 13.72
C GLU A 191 19.29 -10.34 13.05
N LEU A 192 19.30 -9.66 11.90
CA LEU A 192 20.53 -9.34 11.16
C LEU A 192 21.38 -8.29 11.92
N MET A 193 20.75 -7.27 12.50
CA MET A 193 21.43 -6.31 13.38
C MET A 193 22.03 -6.98 14.62
N GLU A 194 21.32 -7.91 15.26
CA GLU A 194 21.87 -8.66 16.39
C GLU A 194 23.10 -9.48 15.98
N GLN A 195 23.05 -10.16 14.84
CA GLN A 195 24.21 -10.89 14.32
C GLN A 195 25.40 -9.97 14.02
N ILE A 196 25.16 -8.81 13.41
CA ILE A 196 26.21 -7.81 13.16
C ILE A 196 26.83 -7.34 14.48
N LYS A 197 26.01 -7.01 15.48
CA LYS A 197 26.50 -6.55 16.79
C LYS A 197 27.35 -7.61 17.50
N ILE A 198 26.92 -8.88 17.46
CA ILE A 198 27.70 -9.99 18.01
C ILE A 198 29.05 -10.13 17.30
N LYS A 199 29.05 -10.00 15.96
CA LYS A 199 30.26 -10.08 15.15
C LYS A 199 31.22 -8.91 15.41
N GLU A 200 30.72 -7.69 15.50
CA GLU A 200 31.51 -6.51 15.86
C GLU A 200 32.12 -6.62 17.26
N ASP A 201 31.36 -7.13 18.23
CA ASP A 201 31.86 -7.35 19.59
C ASP A 201 32.94 -8.44 19.64
N LEU A 202 32.85 -9.48 18.81
CA LEU A 202 33.89 -10.49 18.63
C LEU A 202 35.16 -9.88 18.03
N GLU A 203 35.04 -9.12 16.94
CA GLU A 203 36.18 -8.45 16.28
C GLU A 203 36.87 -7.46 17.24
N ARG A 204 36.11 -6.68 18.02
CA ARG A 204 36.67 -5.80 19.06
C ARG A 204 37.41 -6.59 20.15
N LYS A 205 36.87 -7.72 20.60
CA LYS A 205 37.53 -8.59 21.59
C LYS A 205 38.83 -9.17 21.05
N GLU A 206 38.86 -9.58 19.79
CA GLU A 206 40.08 -10.08 19.13
C GLU A 206 41.12 -8.98 18.96
N ALA A 207 40.74 -7.80 18.48
CA ALA A 207 41.63 -6.64 18.37
C ALA A 207 42.25 -6.25 19.73
N LEU A 208 41.45 -6.27 20.80
CA LEU A 208 41.93 -6.04 22.17
C LEU A 208 42.93 -7.10 22.64
N LYS A 209 42.70 -8.39 22.32
CA LYS A 209 43.65 -9.47 22.64
C LYS A 209 44.98 -9.27 21.90
N ILE A 210 44.94 -8.94 20.61
CA ILE A 210 46.14 -8.67 19.80
C ILE A 210 46.90 -7.46 20.38
N GLN A 211 46.20 -6.38 20.73
CA GLN A 211 46.83 -5.20 21.31
C GLN A 211 47.46 -5.48 22.67
N LYS A 212 46.80 -6.29 23.52
CA LYS A 212 47.38 -6.74 24.80
C LYS A 212 48.62 -7.60 24.58
N HIS A 213 48.61 -8.51 23.60
CA HIS A 213 49.77 -9.33 23.27
C HIS A 213 50.96 -8.50 22.82
N LYS A 214 50.73 -7.52 21.93
CA LYS A 214 51.76 -6.57 21.48
C LYS A 214 52.36 -5.75 22.63
N LYS A 215 51.51 -5.24 23.55
CA LYS A 215 52.00 -4.53 24.74
C LYS A 215 52.85 -5.40 25.66
N MET A 216 52.44 -6.66 25.87
CA MET A 216 53.22 -7.61 26.68
C MET A 216 54.57 -7.95 26.03
N GLU A 217 54.62 -8.08 24.70
CA GLU A 217 55.87 -8.26 23.96
C GLU A 217 56.79 -7.04 24.05
N GLU A 218 56.25 -5.83 23.85
CA GLU A 218 57.00 -4.59 24.00
C GLU A 218 57.55 -4.41 25.41
N ASP A 219 56.75 -4.71 26.45
CA ASP A 219 57.19 -4.65 27.85
C ASP A 219 58.24 -5.71 28.17
N ALA A 220 58.14 -6.91 27.59
CA ALA A 220 59.16 -7.95 27.71
C ALA A 220 60.47 -7.55 27.03
N ILE A 221 60.39 -6.89 25.87
CA ILE A 221 61.56 -6.35 25.15
C ILE A 221 62.19 -5.20 25.96
N LYS A 222 61.40 -4.26 26.49
CA LYS A 222 61.89 -3.19 27.37
C LYS A 222 62.57 -3.74 28.62
N LYS A 223 61.96 -4.71 29.31
CA LYS A 223 62.58 -5.37 30.48
C LYS A 223 63.89 -6.07 30.12
N LYS A 224 63.98 -6.72 28.96
CA LYS A 224 65.22 -7.32 28.46
C LYS A 224 66.27 -6.25 28.14
N ALA A 225 65.88 -5.14 27.51
CA ALA A 225 66.77 -4.02 27.21
C ALA A 225 67.30 -3.34 28.48
N ASP A 226 66.43 -3.04 29.45
CA ASP A 226 66.78 -2.45 30.75
C ASP A 226 67.72 -3.36 31.54
N ASN A 227 67.46 -4.67 31.54
CA ASN A 227 68.35 -5.66 32.16
C ASN A 227 69.71 -5.70 31.47
N PHE A 228 69.75 -5.67 30.14
CA PHE A 228 71.01 -5.56 29.39
C PHE A 228 71.78 -4.29 29.75
N GLU A 229 71.10 -3.15 29.88
CA GLU A 229 71.72 -1.88 30.23
C GLU A 229 72.28 -1.88 31.66
N LYS A 230 71.53 -2.43 32.62
CA LYS A 230 71.99 -2.64 34.01
C LYS A 230 73.19 -3.58 34.07
N MET A 231 73.20 -4.66 33.29
CA MET A 231 74.33 -5.60 33.19
C MET A 231 75.57 -4.96 32.54
N LYS A 232 75.38 -4.03 31.61
CA LYS A 232 76.46 -3.25 30.99
C LYS A 232 77.05 -2.23 31.97
N LYS A 233 76.21 -1.60 32.81
CA LYS A 233 76.63 -0.68 33.89
C LYS A 233 77.38 -1.43 35.01
N SER A 234 76.93 -2.62 35.41
CA SER A 234 77.64 -3.43 36.42
C SER A 234 79.01 -3.93 35.92
N LYS A 235 79.13 -4.34 34.65
CA LYS A 235 80.43 -4.68 34.02
C LYS A 235 81.38 -3.47 33.90
N ARG A 236 80.87 -2.26 33.71
CA ARG A 236 81.69 -1.02 33.74
C ARG A 236 82.12 -0.64 35.15
N ALA A 237 81.29 -0.88 36.16
CA ALA A 237 81.64 -0.65 37.57
C ALA A 237 82.68 -1.67 38.07
N SER A 238 82.63 -2.93 37.64
CA SER A 238 83.65 -3.93 38.02
C SER A 238 85.01 -3.69 37.36
N ARG A 239 85.05 -3.10 36.16
CA ARG A 239 86.30 -2.67 35.49
C ARG A 239 86.97 -1.44 36.12
N LYS A 240 86.26 -0.67 36.97
CA LYS A 240 86.81 0.53 37.62
C LYS A 240 87.42 0.27 39.01
N LYS A 241 87.45 -0.98 39.49
CA LYS A 241 88.02 -1.37 40.79
C LYS A 241 89.18 -2.39 40.72
N GLY A 242 89.80 -2.57 39.56
CA GLY A 242 90.98 -3.44 39.43
C GLY A 242 91.91 -2.96 38.32
N ASP A 243 93.16 -2.71 38.72
CA ASP A 243 94.38 -2.59 37.92
C ASP A 243 94.67 -1.28 37.16
N GLU A 244 95.27 -0.33 37.87
CA GLU A 244 96.34 0.53 37.34
C GLU A 244 97.69 -0.21 37.48
N LYS A 245 98.11 -0.98 36.46
CA LYS A 245 99.53 -1.30 36.19
C LYS A 245 99.76 -1.46 34.68
N PRO A 246 100.85 -0.91 34.11
CA PRO A 246 101.02 -0.76 32.67
C PRO A 246 101.27 -2.10 31.96
N LEU A 247 100.69 -2.21 30.76
CA LEU A 247 100.61 -3.41 29.92
C LEU A 247 101.95 -3.85 29.31
N GLU A 248 103.01 -3.05 29.44
CA GLU A 248 104.27 -3.25 28.70
C GLU A 248 105.14 -4.38 29.26
N ASP A 249 105.00 -4.73 30.55
CA ASP A 249 105.84 -5.77 31.18
C ASP A 249 105.34 -7.21 30.98
N LYS A 250 104.06 -7.41 30.59
CA LYS A 250 103.51 -8.76 30.36
C LYS A 250 103.90 -9.35 29.00
N ILE A 251 104.12 -8.52 27.99
CA ILE A 251 104.40 -8.98 26.62
C ILE A 251 105.82 -9.53 26.50
N LYS A 252 106.81 -8.93 27.20
CA LYS A 252 108.20 -9.42 27.19
C LYS A 252 108.39 -10.80 27.83
N LYS A 253 107.54 -11.19 28.79
CA LYS A 253 107.64 -12.49 29.48
C LYS A 253 107.06 -13.66 28.67
N GLN A 254 106.13 -13.42 27.75
CA GLN A 254 105.50 -14.47 26.94
C GLN A 254 106.25 -14.78 25.63
N MET A 255 107.17 -13.92 25.20
CA MET A 255 107.95 -14.12 23.96
C MET A 255 109.22 -14.96 24.15
N ASN A 256 109.70 -15.16 25.39
CA ASN A 256 110.83 -16.06 25.67
C ASN A 256 110.34 -17.52 25.77
N GLY A 257 110.29 -18.21 24.63
CA GLY A 257 110.10 -19.66 24.61
C GLY A 257 109.40 -20.25 23.38
N ILE A 258 108.97 -19.44 22.41
CA ILE A 258 108.24 -19.95 21.26
C ILE A 258 109.25 -20.36 20.16
N VAL A 259 109.55 -21.65 20.10
CA VAL A 259 110.23 -22.29 18.95
C VAL A 259 109.18 -22.53 17.87
N LEU A 260 109.31 -21.84 16.74
CA LEU A 260 108.47 -22.01 15.55
C LEU A 260 108.78 -23.37 14.88
N GLN A 261 107.83 -24.31 14.93
CA GLN A 261 107.87 -25.49 14.06
C GLN A 261 107.36 -25.15 12.65
N LYS A 262 108.10 -25.64 11.65
CA LYS A 262 107.90 -25.47 10.21
C LYS A 262 106.52 -25.93 9.73
N THR A 263 105.90 -25.07 8.94
CA THR A 263 104.99 -25.26 7.80
C THR A 263 104.59 -26.69 7.39
N VAL A 264 103.29 -26.87 7.13
CA VAL A 264 102.78 -27.69 6.01
C VAL A 264 101.69 -26.92 5.27
N THR A 265 101.97 -26.58 4.02
CA THR A 265 101.01 -26.13 3.01
C THR A 265 100.20 -27.30 2.49
N ILE A 266 98.88 -27.17 2.43
CA ILE A 266 98.04 -27.97 1.52
C ILE A 266 97.12 -26.99 0.78
N ASN A 267 97.43 -26.79 -0.50
CA ASN A 267 96.48 -26.33 -1.50
C ASN A 267 95.79 -27.55 -2.12
N ARG A 268 94.48 -27.44 -2.35
CA ARG A 268 93.67 -27.90 -3.50
C ARG A 268 92.20 -27.69 -3.11
N GLU A 269 91.50 -26.72 -3.70
CA GLU A 269 90.85 -26.78 -5.02
C GLU A 269 89.79 -27.89 -5.11
N ASP A 270 88.56 -27.42 -5.35
CA ASP A 270 87.27 -28.04 -5.67
C ASP A 270 86.54 -28.92 -4.64
#